data_AF-A0A970Q3P0-F1
#
_entry.id   AF-A0A970Q3P0-F1
#
_cell.length_a   1.000
_cell.length_b   1.000
_cell.length_c   1.000
_cell.angle_alpha   90.00
_cell.angle_beta   90.00
_cell.angle_gamma   90.00
#
_symmetry.space_group_name_H-M   'P 1'
#
loop_
_entity.id
_entity.type
_entity.pdbx_description
1 polymer ?
#
loop_
_entity_poly.entity_id
_entity_poly.type
_entity_poly.pdbx_seq_one_letter_code
_entity_poly.pdbx_strand_id
1 'polypeptide(L)'
;EDKERIRSKMIELRSKGLLKLFKESFWALMSPVIVLGGIYSGIVTPTEAACISVFYSLFVSLVIYKSFTVREIIPFLANAVKAYAPLCFVLAFAIAFGRVLALAKAPALIENFILNNFSTGTSVLTGVVVIFLLLGMVMDTGPAIVILSPILLPAVQSLGVDQVHFGVIMVCCLSIGLATPPFGLDLFVAGTLSDIPPMTVAGKAIPFIIAFGIALFIITYIPWFSLALL
;
A
#
# COMPACT_ATOMS: atom_id res chain seq x y z
N GLU A 1 24.83 3.66 -9.43
CA GLU A 1 24.52 2.66 -10.47
C GLU A 1 25.30 2.94 -11.74
N ASP A 2 25.83 1.89 -12.34
CA ASP A 2 26.75 1.95 -13.49
C ASP A 2 25.95 2.09 -14.80
N LYS A 3 25.67 3.33 -15.21
CA LYS A 3 24.77 3.69 -16.32
C LYS A 3 25.18 3.06 -17.66
N GLU A 4 26.47 2.80 -17.85
CA GLU A 4 26.99 2.17 -19.08
C GLU A 4 26.65 0.68 -19.16
N ARG A 5 26.73 -0.04 -18.03
CA ARG A 5 26.29 -1.44 -17.94
C ARG A 5 24.79 -1.63 -18.14
N ILE A 6 23.98 -0.67 -17.67
CA ILE A 6 22.53 -0.70 -17.89
C ILE A 6 22.23 -0.48 -19.38
N ARG A 7 22.91 0.48 -20.01
CA ARG A 7 22.71 0.79 -21.43
C ARG A 7 23.17 -0.36 -22.34
N SER A 8 24.28 -1.03 -22.03
CA SER A 8 24.76 -2.18 -22.80
C SER A 8 23.82 -3.39 -22.69
N LYS A 9 23.34 -3.73 -21.48
CA LYS A 9 22.30 -4.75 -21.30
C LYS A 9 20.99 -4.39 -21.99
N MET A 10 20.57 -3.12 -21.97
CA MET A 10 19.36 -2.69 -22.70
C MET A 10 19.48 -2.88 -24.21
N ILE A 11 20.66 -2.61 -24.79
CA ILE A 11 20.91 -2.80 -26.23
C ILE A 11 20.90 -4.30 -26.57
N GLU A 12 21.50 -5.14 -25.73
CA GLU A 12 21.47 -6.60 -25.87
C GLU A 12 20.05 -7.19 -25.75
N LEU A 13 19.23 -6.65 -24.83
CA LEU A 13 17.84 -7.10 -24.66
C LEU A 13 16.96 -6.65 -25.84
N ARG A 14 17.18 -5.44 -26.38
CA ARG A 14 16.48 -4.97 -27.58
C ARG A 14 16.83 -5.79 -28.83
N SER A 15 18.07 -6.27 -28.96
CA SER A 15 18.48 -7.07 -30.12
C SER A 15 17.94 -8.50 -30.12
N LYS A 16 17.53 -9.03 -28.95
CA LYS A 16 16.90 -10.37 -28.84
C LYS A 16 15.47 -10.43 -29.42
N GLY A 17 14.82 -9.28 -29.63
CA GLY A 17 13.45 -9.17 -30.17
C GLY A 17 12.36 -9.47 -29.14
N LEU A 18 11.22 -8.76 -29.24
CA LEU A 18 10.12 -8.83 -28.27
C LEU A 18 9.60 -10.25 -28.02
N LEU A 19 9.37 -11.03 -29.09
CA LEU A 19 8.82 -12.38 -29.00
C LEU A 19 9.72 -13.37 -28.25
N LYS A 20 11.04 -13.29 -28.46
CA LYS A 20 11.99 -14.16 -27.78
C LYS A 20 12.13 -13.80 -26.31
N LEU A 21 12.19 -12.49 -26.01
CA LEU A 21 12.25 -11.98 -24.65
C LEU A 21 10.99 -12.31 -23.85
N PHE A 22 9.82 -12.24 -24.49
CA PHE A 22 8.53 -12.59 -23.87
C PHE A 22 8.47 -14.08 -23.54
N LYS A 23 8.99 -14.94 -24.44
CA LYS A 23 9.05 -16.39 -24.22
C LYS A 23 10.05 -16.76 -23.11
N GLU A 24 11.18 -16.07 -23.03
CA GLU A 24 12.17 -16.26 -21.96
C GLU A 24 11.66 -15.73 -20.60
N SER A 25 10.93 -14.61 -20.58
CA SER A 25 10.38 -14.00 -19.36
C SER A 25 8.99 -14.54 -18.95
N PHE A 26 8.41 -15.45 -19.73
CA PHE A 26 7.04 -15.94 -19.55
C PHE A 26 6.79 -16.44 -18.11
N TRP A 27 7.72 -17.21 -17.57
CA TRP A 27 7.62 -17.76 -16.22
C TRP A 27 7.74 -16.71 -15.11
N ALA A 28 8.52 -15.65 -15.32
CA ALA A 28 8.57 -14.52 -14.39
C ALA A 28 7.26 -13.71 -14.41
N LEU A 29 6.69 -13.48 -15.60
CA LEU A 29 5.43 -12.76 -15.78
C LEU A 29 4.20 -13.47 -15.19
N MET A 30 4.32 -14.77 -14.91
CA MET A 30 3.27 -15.53 -14.24
C MET A 30 3.14 -15.22 -12.75
N SER A 31 4.16 -14.65 -12.09
CA SER A 31 4.10 -14.30 -10.66
C SER A 31 2.98 -13.27 -10.36
N PRO A 32 2.89 -12.11 -11.04
CA PRO A 32 1.77 -11.18 -10.86
C PRO A 32 0.40 -11.81 -11.15
N VAL A 33 0.31 -12.72 -12.12
CA VAL A 33 -0.94 -13.39 -12.48
C VAL A 33 -1.38 -14.37 -11.40
N ILE A 34 -0.45 -15.08 -10.77
CA ILE A 34 -0.75 -15.97 -9.63
C ILE A 34 -1.23 -15.14 -8.44
N VAL A 35 -0.57 -14.01 -8.16
CA VAL A 35 -0.95 -13.13 -7.04
C VAL A 35 -2.32 -12.50 -7.29
N LEU A 36 -2.49 -11.79 -8.40
CA LEU A 36 -3.75 -11.09 -8.71
C LEU A 36 -4.88 -12.08 -8.99
N GLY A 37 -4.61 -13.16 -9.73
CA GLY A 37 -5.59 -14.21 -9.99
C GLY A 37 -6.03 -14.93 -8.73
N GLY A 38 -5.11 -15.18 -7.79
CA GLY A 38 -5.42 -15.76 -6.49
C GLY A 38 -6.30 -14.84 -5.62
N ILE A 39 -5.96 -13.54 -5.59
CA ILE A 39 -6.72 -12.54 -4.82
C ILE A 39 -8.11 -12.33 -5.43
N TYR A 40 -8.22 -12.10 -6.74
CA TYR A 40 -9.50 -11.80 -7.39
C TYR A 40 -10.43 -13.02 -7.52
N SER A 41 -9.88 -14.24 -7.55
CA SER A 41 -10.71 -15.46 -7.48
C SER A 41 -11.24 -15.74 -6.07
N GLY A 42 -10.77 -15.02 -5.05
CA GLY A 42 -11.20 -15.19 -3.66
C GLY A 42 -10.69 -16.48 -3.00
N ILE A 43 -9.79 -17.23 -3.65
CA ILE A 43 -9.26 -18.50 -3.13
C ILE A 43 -8.21 -18.23 -2.05
N VAL A 44 -7.41 -17.17 -2.21
CA VAL A 44 -6.32 -16.83 -1.29
C VAL A 44 -6.40 -15.37 -0.86
N THR A 45 -6.06 -15.12 0.39
CA THR A 45 -5.90 -13.77 0.93
C THR A 45 -4.62 -13.10 0.37
N PRO A 46 -4.49 -11.77 0.41
CA PRO A 46 -3.29 -11.08 -0.07
C PRO A 46 -2.00 -11.57 0.62
N THR A 47 -2.09 -11.92 1.90
CA THR A 47 -0.97 -12.48 2.68
C THR A 47 -0.58 -13.87 2.21
N GLU A 48 -1.56 -14.74 1.91
CA GLU A 48 -1.30 -16.07 1.37
C GLU A 48 -0.78 -16.02 -0.08
N ALA A 49 -1.33 -15.11 -0.89
CA ALA A 49 -0.88 -14.87 -2.25
C ALA A 49 0.59 -14.45 -2.30
N ALA A 50 1.04 -13.62 -1.35
CA ALA A 50 2.45 -13.25 -1.20
C ALA A 50 3.32 -14.48 -0.89
N CYS A 51 2.91 -15.34 0.05
CA CYS A 51 3.64 -16.58 0.36
C CYS A 51 3.75 -17.50 -0.87
N ILE A 52 2.64 -17.72 -1.58
CA ILE A 52 2.63 -18.54 -2.80
C ILE A 52 3.57 -17.95 -3.85
N SER A 53 3.57 -16.63 -4.02
CA SER A 53 4.47 -15.94 -4.96
C SER A 53 5.95 -16.14 -4.62
N VAL A 54 6.32 -16.15 -3.34
CA VAL A 54 7.71 -16.42 -2.91
C VAL A 54 8.12 -17.85 -3.27
N PHE A 55 7.30 -18.86 -2.97
CA PHE A 55 7.58 -20.25 -3.34
C PHE A 55 7.66 -20.44 -4.86
N TYR A 56 6.74 -19.82 -5.60
CA TYR A 56 6.76 -19.83 -7.06
C TYR A 56 8.03 -19.18 -7.62
N SER A 57 8.41 -18.00 -7.10
CA SER A 57 9.61 -17.28 -7.52
C SER A 57 10.89 -18.07 -7.22
N LEU A 58 10.94 -18.78 -6.08
CA LEU A 58 12.03 -19.68 -5.73
C LEU A 58 12.11 -20.85 -6.72
N PHE A 59 10.96 -21.48 -7.03
CA PHE A 59 10.88 -22.58 -7.99
C PHE A 59 11.34 -22.17 -9.39
N VAL A 60 10.83 -21.04 -9.90
CA VAL A 60 11.22 -20.51 -11.21
C VAL A 60 12.72 -20.18 -11.24
N SER A 61 13.26 -19.57 -10.18
CA SER A 61 14.68 -19.20 -10.10
C SER A 61 15.60 -20.41 -10.05
N LEU A 62 15.25 -21.46 -9.29
CA LEU A 62 16.08 -22.66 -9.12
C LEU A 62 15.97 -23.63 -10.30
N VAL A 63 14.75 -23.86 -10.81
CA VAL A 63 14.48 -24.95 -11.77
C VAL A 63 14.48 -24.46 -13.21
N ILE A 64 13.88 -23.29 -13.48
CA ILE A 64 13.70 -22.78 -14.83
C ILE A 64 14.89 -21.93 -15.25
N TYR A 65 15.19 -20.87 -14.49
CA TYR A 65 16.29 -19.97 -14.81
C TYR A 65 17.64 -20.48 -14.31
N LYS A 66 17.66 -21.39 -13.32
CA LYS A 66 18.88 -21.91 -12.69
C LYS A 66 19.85 -20.79 -12.32
N SER A 67 19.30 -19.70 -11.79
CA SER A 67 20.05 -18.46 -11.53
C SER A 67 20.95 -18.56 -10.29
N PHE A 68 20.64 -19.45 -9.36
CA PHE A 68 21.46 -19.78 -8.19
C PHE A 68 21.19 -21.24 -7.75
N THR A 69 22.08 -21.79 -6.93
CA THR A 69 22.00 -23.16 -6.40
C THR A 69 21.24 -23.23 -5.07
N VAL A 70 20.73 -24.41 -4.72
CA VAL A 70 19.97 -24.63 -3.46
C VAL A 70 20.80 -24.26 -2.21
N ARG A 71 22.13 -24.42 -2.28
CA ARG A 71 23.05 -24.04 -1.19
C ARG A 71 23.14 -22.52 -1.00
N GLU A 72 22.85 -21.75 -2.04
CA GLU A 72 22.86 -20.29 -2.01
C GLU A 72 21.56 -19.69 -1.44
N ILE A 73 20.51 -20.50 -1.23
CA ILE A 73 19.25 -20.03 -0.65
C ILE A 73 19.48 -19.39 0.73
N ILE A 74 20.25 -20.04 1.61
CA ILE A 74 20.52 -19.53 2.96
C ILE A 74 21.26 -18.18 2.94
N PRO A 75 22.38 -18.00 2.20
CA PRO A 75 23.02 -16.70 2.12
C PRO A 75 22.13 -15.64 1.44
N PHE A 76 21.29 -16.00 0.47
CA PHE A 76 20.29 -15.08 -0.10
C PHE A 76 19.27 -14.61 0.94
N LEU A 77 18.71 -15.53 1.73
CA LEU A 77 17.79 -15.20 2.82
C LEU A 77 18.48 -14.35 3.89
N ALA A 78 19.71 -14.68 4.26
CA ALA A 78 20.48 -13.91 5.24
C ALA A 78 20.73 -12.48 4.76
N ASN A 79 21.03 -12.28 3.47
CA ASN A 79 21.18 -10.95 2.89
C ASN A 79 19.86 -10.19 2.83
N ALA A 80 18.76 -10.87 2.48
CA ALA A 80 17.43 -10.27 2.51
C ALA A 80 17.06 -9.82 3.93
N VAL A 81 17.28 -10.66 4.95
CA VAL A 81 17.03 -10.30 6.36
C VAL A 81 17.91 -9.13 6.79
N LYS A 82 19.19 -9.09 6.41
CA LYS A 82 20.07 -7.95 6.73
C LYS A 82 19.57 -6.63 6.11
N ALA A 83 19.05 -6.67 4.89
CA ALA A 83 18.45 -5.50 4.25
C ALA A 83 17.13 -5.07 4.92
N TYR A 84 16.33 -6.02 5.41
CA TYR A 84 15.05 -5.76 6.08
C TYR A 84 15.16 -5.51 7.60
N ALA A 85 16.25 -5.87 8.26
CA ALA A 85 16.35 -5.74 9.71
C ALA A 85 16.20 -4.29 10.21
N PRO A 86 16.86 -3.27 9.63
CA PRO A 86 16.64 -1.87 10.02
C PRO A 86 15.20 -1.40 9.80
N LEU A 87 14.56 -1.86 8.71
CA LEU A 87 13.15 -1.57 8.42
C LEU A 87 12.23 -2.09 9.51
N CYS A 88 12.42 -3.35 9.93
CA CYS A 88 11.58 -3.96 10.95
C CYS A 88 11.64 -3.20 12.28
N PHE A 89 12.81 -2.67 12.66
CA PHE A 89 12.94 -1.85 13.86
C PHE A 89 12.15 -0.54 13.77
N VAL A 90 12.30 0.20 12.67
CA VAL A 90 11.57 1.46 12.46
C VAL A 90 10.06 1.21 12.41
N LEU A 91 9.65 0.17 11.69
CA LEU A 91 8.26 -0.25 11.57
C LEU A 91 7.66 -0.67 12.92
N ALA A 92 8.41 -1.36 13.77
CA ALA A 92 7.95 -1.76 15.10
C ALA A 92 7.60 -0.56 15.99
N PHE A 93 8.44 0.49 15.99
CA PHE A 93 8.14 1.73 16.73
C PHE A 93 6.94 2.47 16.13
N ALA A 94 6.81 2.53 14.80
CA ALA A 94 5.67 3.15 14.13
C ALA A 94 4.36 2.42 14.46
N ILE A 95 4.34 1.09 14.41
CA ILE A 95 3.17 0.28 14.77
C ILE A 95 2.84 0.43 16.26
N ALA A 96 3.84 0.44 17.14
CA ALA A 96 3.63 0.65 18.57
C ALA A 96 2.99 2.03 18.85
N PHE A 97 3.46 3.08 18.18
CA PHE A 97 2.87 4.41 18.29
C PHE A 97 1.42 4.45 17.77
N GLY A 98 1.15 3.87 16.61
CA GLY A 98 -0.22 3.75 16.08
C GLY A 98 -1.15 2.97 17.01
N ARG A 99 -0.65 1.89 17.64
CA ARG A 99 -1.38 1.11 18.66
C ARG A 99 -1.68 1.94 19.91
N VAL A 100 -0.73 2.73 20.40
CA VAL A 100 -0.94 3.60 21.57
C VAL A 100 -2.02 4.64 21.30
N LEU A 101 -2.02 5.27 20.11
CA LEU A 101 -3.07 6.22 19.74
C LEU A 101 -4.45 5.58 19.63
N ALA A 102 -4.51 4.36 19.10
CA ALA A 102 -5.75 3.58 19.05
C ALA A 102 -6.26 3.26 20.47
N LEU A 103 -5.37 2.83 21.38
CA LEU A 103 -5.71 2.53 22.77
C LEU A 103 -6.10 3.78 23.58
N ALA A 104 -5.50 4.92 23.27
CA ALA A 104 -5.83 6.21 23.87
C ALA A 104 -7.22 6.73 23.45
N LYS A 105 -7.95 6.00 22.58
CA LYS A 105 -9.24 6.41 22.01
C LYS A 105 -9.17 7.77 21.31
N ALA A 106 -7.99 8.15 20.79
CA ALA A 106 -7.86 9.34 19.96
C ALA A 106 -8.89 9.34 18.80
N PRO A 107 -9.17 8.21 18.13
CA PRO A 107 -10.25 8.13 17.15
C PRO A 107 -11.63 8.54 17.67
N ALA A 108 -12.00 8.15 18.91
CA ALA A 108 -13.32 8.44 19.48
C ALA A 108 -13.46 9.89 19.95
N LEU A 109 -12.37 10.52 20.41
CA LEU A 109 -12.37 11.96 20.70
C LEU A 109 -12.60 12.78 19.44
N ILE A 110 -12.00 12.35 18.34
CA ILE A 110 -12.11 13.00 17.04
C ILE A 110 -13.52 12.79 16.44
N GLU A 111 -14.11 11.61 16.61
CA GLU A 111 -15.52 11.35 16.25
C GLU A 111 -16.47 12.33 16.95
N ASN A 112 -16.36 12.48 18.28
CA ASN A 112 -17.18 13.41 19.05
C ASN A 112 -16.96 14.87 18.58
N PHE A 113 -15.76 15.21 18.12
CA PHE A 113 -15.49 16.51 17.53
C PHE A 113 -16.20 16.70 16.19
N ILE A 114 -16.25 15.68 15.33
CA ILE A 114 -16.95 15.74 14.04
C ILE A 114 -18.45 15.92 14.25
N LEU A 115 -19.06 15.06 15.08
CA LEU A 115 -20.52 15.04 15.26
C LEU A 115 -21.07 16.32 15.90
N ASN A 116 -20.26 17.00 16.72
CA ASN A 116 -20.66 18.25 17.36
C ASN A 116 -20.43 19.50 16.51
N ASN A 117 -19.53 19.46 15.51
CA ASN A 117 -19.16 20.66 14.73
C ASN A 117 -19.73 20.66 13.29
N PHE A 118 -20.16 19.52 12.75
CA PHE A 118 -20.58 19.43 11.35
C PHE A 118 -22.03 18.94 11.23
N SER A 119 -22.88 19.76 10.62
CA SER A 119 -24.34 19.56 10.52
C SER A 119 -24.84 19.22 9.11
N THR A 120 -24.00 19.31 8.07
CA THR A 120 -24.37 19.05 6.67
C THR A 120 -23.59 17.85 6.13
N GLY A 121 -24.23 16.95 5.38
CA GLY A 121 -23.60 15.70 4.89
C GLY A 121 -22.27 15.91 4.15
N THR A 122 -22.12 16.99 3.38
CA THR A 122 -20.88 17.34 2.68
C THR A 122 -19.78 17.86 3.59
N SER A 123 -20.11 18.58 4.67
CA SER A 123 -19.11 19.14 5.59
C SER A 123 -18.57 18.09 6.56
N VAL A 124 -19.43 17.12 6.96
CA VAL A 124 -19.02 15.92 7.70
C VAL A 124 -18.06 15.07 6.86
N LEU A 125 -18.36 14.86 5.57
CA LEU A 125 -17.52 14.08 4.66
C LEU A 125 -16.10 14.66 4.53
N THR A 126 -15.99 15.99 4.40
CA THR A 126 -14.69 16.68 4.39
C THR A 126 -13.94 16.51 5.71
N GLY A 127 -14.62 16.63 6.85
CA GLY A 127 -14.02 16.41 8.17
C GLY A 127 -13.48 15.00 8.31
N VAL A 128 -14.27 13.99 7.93
CA VAL A 128 -13.89 12.57 7.95
C VAL A 128 -12.67 12.31 7.05
N VAL A 129 -12.63 12.86 5.85
CA VAL A 129 -11.50 12.72 4.92
C VAL A 129 -10.21 13.27 5.51
N VAL A 130 -10.23 14.48 6.07
CA VAL A 130 -9.06 15.11 6.69
C VAL A 130 -8.57 14.28 7.87
N ILE A 131 -9.50 13.80 8.69
CA ILE A 131 -9.18 12.99 9.86
C ILE A 131 -8.60 11.64 9.47
N PHE A 132 -9.17 10.96 8.49
CA PHE A 132 -8.64 9.69 8.00
C PHE A 132 -7.29 9.83 7.31
N LEU A 133 -7.03 10.95 6.63
CA LEU A 133 -5.69 11.23 6.12
C LEU A 133 -4.68 11.40 7.26
N LEU A 134 -5.00 12.21 8.28
CA LEU A 134 -4.11 12.42 9.43
C LEU A 134 -3.90 11.14 10.23
N LEU A 135 -4.96 10.35 10.43
CA LEU A 135 -4.88 9.09 11.15
C LEU A 135 -4.14 8.03 10.33
N GLY A 136 -4.37 7.97 9.02
CA GLY A 136 -3.71 7.06 8.09
C GLY A 136 -2.22 7.34 7.92
N MET A 137 -1.75 8.55 8.21
CA MET A 137 -0.31 8.82 8.29
C MET A 137 0.38 8.03 9.41
N VAL A 138 -0.35 7.65 10.47
CA VAL A 138 0.22 7.12 11.72
C VAL A 138 -0.21 5.69 12.00
N MET A 139 -1.45 5.33 11.66
CA MET A 139 -2.03 4.02 11.90
C MET A 139 -2.00 3.17 10.63
N ASP A 140 -1.72 1.88 10.80
CA ASP A 140 -1.83 0.89 9.73
C ASP A 140 -3.29 0.77 9.23
N THR A 141 -3.45 0.55 7.91
CA THR A 141 -4.75 0.52 7.23
C THR A 141 -5.68 -0.56 7.81
N GLY A 142 -5.16 -1.77 8.06
CA GLY A 142 -5.96 -2.88 8.56
C GLY A 142 -6.62 -2.58 9.92
N PRO A 143 -5.84 -2.30 10.97
CA PRO A 143 -6.37 -1.93 12.28
C PRO A 143 -7.27 -0.69 12.25
N ALA A 144 -6.92 0.33 11.44
CA ALA A 144 -7.74 1.53 11.31
C ALA A 144 -9.14 1.20 10.78
N ILE A 145 -9.26 0.41 9.71
CA ILE A 145 -10.55 -0.01 9.15
C ILE A 145 -11.38 -0.79 10.17
N VAL A 146 -10.76 -1.77 10.86
CA VAL A 146 -11.47 -2.63 11.82
C VAL A 146 -12.01 -1.84 13.02
N ILE A 147 -11.30 -0.80 13.47
CA ILE A 147 -11.70 0.02 14.62
C ILE A 147 -12.68 1.12 14.21
N LEU A 148 -12.38 1.85 13.15
CA LEU A 148 -13.12 3.07 12.76
C LEU A 148 -14.43 2.76 12.04
N SER A 149 -14.47 1.68 11.26
CA SER A 149 -15.65 1.30 10.48
C SER A 149 -16.90 1.12 11.36
N PRO A 150 -16.93 0.27 12.41
CA PRO A 150 -18.13 0.08 13.22
C PRO A 150 -18.52 1.32 14.03
N ILE A 151 -17.58 2.24 14.28
CA ILE A 151 -17.80 3.46 15.05
C ILE A 151 -18.45 4.54 14.16
N LEU A 152 -17.87 4.79 12.98
CA LEU A 152 -18.27 5.89 12.12
C LEU A 152 -19.38 5.53 11.13
N LEU A 153 -19.54 4.25 10.78
CA LEU A 153 -20.59 3.79 9.88
C LEU A 153 -22.00 4.21 10.34
N PRO A 154 -22.45 3.99 11.59
CA PRO A 154 -23.79 4.39 12.01
C PRO A 154 -23.98 5.93 12.00
N ALA A 155 -22.94 6.68 12.34
CA ALA A 155 -22.96 8.14 12.31
C ALA A 155 -23.13 8.67 10.88
N VAL A 156 -22.39 8.10 9.93
CA VAL A 156 -22.41 8.47 8.51
C VAL A 156 -23.72 8.03 7.84
N GLN A 157 -24.27 6.86 8.20
CA GLN A 157 -25.58 6.40 7.73
C GLN A 157 -26.72 7.31 8.19
N SER A 158 -26.68 7.82 9.43
CA SER A 158 -27.69 8.77 9.94
C SER A 158 -27.73 10.09 9.17
N LEU A 159 -26.64 10.42 8.47
CA LEU A 159 -26.49 11.62 7.64
C LEU A 159 -26.83 11.37 6.16
N GLY A 160 -27.30 10.16 5.82
CA GLY A 160 -27.75 9.80 4.47
C GLY A 160 -26.65 9.42 3.49
N VAL A 161 -25.43 9.12 3.97
CA VAL A 161 -24.31 8.67 3.13
C VAL A 161 -24.35 7.15 2.98
N ASP A 162 -24.14 6.67 1.75
CA ASP A 162 -24.11 5.25 1.43
C ASP A 162 -22.91 4.53 2.08
N GLN A 163 -23.14 3.32 2.60
CA GLN A 163 -22.11 2.52 3.29
C GLN A 163 -20.93 2.16 2.38
N VAL A 164 -21.21 1.90 1.10
CA VAL A 164 -20.17 1.53 0.13
C VAL A 164 -19.32 2.74 -0.21
N HIS A 165 -19.95 3.89 -0.43
CA HIS A 165 -19.26 5.16 -0.65
C HIS A 165 -18.34 5.53 0.52
N PHE A 166 -18.83 5.38 1.75
CA PHE A 166 -18.01 5.59 2.95
C PHE A 166 -16.83 4.60 3.02
N GLY A 167 -17.05 3.33 2.71
CA GLY A 167 -15.99 2.31 2.67
C GLY A 167 -14.88 2.66 1.67
N VAL A 168 -15.24 3.09 0.46
CA VAL A 168 -14.29 3.53 -0.57
C VAL A 168 -13.49 4.74 -0.10
N ILE A 169 -14.16 5.76 0.45
CA ILE A 169 -13.49 6.96 0.99
C ILE A 169 -12.50 6.56 2.10
N MET A 170 -12.92 5.71 3.03
CA MET A 170 -12.07 5.27 4.14
C MET A 170 -10.82 4.53 3.64
N VAL A 171 -10.98 3.57 2.73
CA VAL A 171 -9.85 2.82 2.15
C VAL A 171 -8.90 3.77 1.41
N CYS A 172 -9.43 4.64 0.54
CA CYS A 172 -8.60 5.59 -0.20
C CYS A 172 -7.86 6.56 0.73
N CYS A 173 -8.53 7.13 1.74
CA CYS A 173 -7.89 8.04 2.69
C CYS A 173 -6.76 7.36 3.46
N LEU A 174 -6.99 6.16 3.96
CA LEU A 174 -5.99 5.43 4.74
C LEU A 174 -4.81 4.98 3.86
N SER A 175 -5.06 4.54 2.61
CA SER A 175 -4.00 4.23 1.64
C SER A 175 -3.16 5.45 1.28
N ILE A 176 -3.79 6.62 1.08
CA ILE A 176 -3.06 7.87 0.82
C ILE A 176 -2.28 8.29 2.07
N GLY A 177 -2.87 8.13 3.26
CA GLY A 177 -2.22 8.39 4.54
C GLY A 177 -0.92 7.60 4.70
N LEU A 178 -0.92 6.30 4.40
CA LEU A 178 0.28 5.45 4.46
C LEU A 178 1.40 5.87 3.51
N ALA A 179 1.05 6.54 2.40
CA ALA A 179 2.01 7.07 1.45
C ALA A 179 2.45 8.52 1.75
N THR A 180 1.85 9.19 2.74
CA THR A 180 2.07 10.63 3.01
C THR A 180 3.03 10.84 4.19
N PRO A 181 4.03 11.75 4.12
CA PRO A 181 4.85 12.11 5.27
C PRO A 181 4.00 12.75 6.38
N PRO A 182 4.32 12.58 7.69
CA PRO A 182 5.64 12.36 8.29
C PRO A 182 6.00 10.93 8.70
N PHE A 183 5.04 10.01 8.82
CA PHE A 183 5.25 8.63 9.31
C PHE A 183 4.88 7.53 8.30
N GLY A 184 4.32 7.88 7.14
CA GLY A 184 3.79 6.92 6.15
C GLY A 184 4.70 5.69 5.94
N LEU A 185 4.20 4.51 6.32
CA LEU A 185 4.97 3.26 6.34
C LEU A 185 5.55 2.92 4.96
N ASP A 186 4.82 3.24 3.89
CA ASP A 186 5.23 2.97 2.52
C ASP A 186 6.48 3.77 2.14
N LEU A 187 6.66 4.97 2.72
CA LEU A 187 7.85 5.80 2.48
C LEU A 187 9.10 5.21 3.15
N PHE A 188 8.94 4.58 4.32
CA PHE A 188 10.04 3.89 4.99
C PHE A 188 10.46 2.62 4.23
N VAL A 189 9.48 1.85 3.76
CA VAL A 189 9.70 0.66 2.94
C VAL A 189 10.39 1.04 1.61
N ALA A 190 9.85 2.03 0.89
CA ALA A 190 10.40 2.50 -0.38
C ALA A 190 11.79 3.13 -0.22
N GLY A 191 12.02 3.89 0.85
CA GLY A 191 13.32 4.48 1.18
C GLY A 191 14.41 3.44 1.35
N THR A 192 14.14 2.37 2.09
CA THR A 192 15.14 1.33 2.33
C THR A 192 15.37 0.43 1.12
N LEU A 193 14.33 0.13 0.34
CA LEU A 193 14.49 -0.57 -0.96
C LEU A 193 15.38 0.21 -1.94
N SER A 194 15.37 1.55 -1.83
CA SER A 194 16.11 2.44 -2.72
C SER A 194 17.44 2.93 -2.15
N ASP A 195 17.81 2.54 -0.91
CA ASP A 195 18.95 3.08 -0.15
C ASP A 195 18.96 4.63 -0.06
N ILE A 196 17.77 5.24 0.02
CA ILE A 196 17.59 6.70 0.09
C ILE A 196 16.84 7.05 1.37
N PRO A 197 17.17 8.15 2.07
CA PRO A 197 16.42 8.59 3.24
C PRO A 197 14.91 8.71 2.94
N PRO A 198 14.02 8.16 3.80
CA PRO A 198 12.57 8.17 3.57
C PRO A 198 12.02 9.58 3.31
N MET A 199 12.57 10.60 3.96
CA MET A 199 12.16 12.00 3.77
C MET A 199 12.48 12.55 2.37
N THR A 200 13.56 12.06 1.74
CA THR A 200 13.92 12.42 0.37
C THR A 200 12.98 11.75 -0.63
N VAL A 201 12.59 10.50 -0.36
CA VAL A 201 11.57 9.78 -1.14
C VAL A 201 10.22 10.47 -1.00
N ALA A 202 9.86 10.89 0.22
CA ALA A 202 8.65 11.64 0.50
C ALA A 202 8.58 12.93 -0.32
N GLY A 203 9.67 13.70 -0.37
CA GLY A 203 9.76 14.91 -1.20
C GLY A 203 9.54 14.66 -2.69
N LYS A 204 9.95 13.50 -3.21
CA LYS A 204 9.70 13.06 -4.59
C LYS A 204 8.29 12.49 -4.80
N ALA A 205 7.66 11.98 -3.75
CA ALA A 205 6.31 11.43 -3.77
C ALA A 205 5.21 12.51 -3.70
N ILE A 206 5.52 13.74 -3.22
CA ILE A 206 4.59 14.88 -3.17
C ILE A 206 3.71 15.06 -4.43
N PRO A 207 4.23 15.09 -5.67
CA PRO A 207 3.39 15.24 -6.85
C PRO A 207 2.36 14.10 -7.01
N PHE A 208 2.71 12.87 -6.62
CA PHE A 208 1.78 11.74 -6.64
C PHE A 208 0.75 11.83 -5.51
N ILE A 209 1.16 12.28 -4.32
CA ILE A 209 0.25 12.53 -3.19
C ILE A 209 -0.78 13.60 -3.56
N ILE A 210 -0.38 14.66 -4.26
CA ILE A 210 -1.29 15.69 -4.76
C ILE A 210 -2.29 15.09 -5.76
N ALA A 211 -1.81 14.28 -6.71
CA ALA A 211 -2.69 13.60 -7.67
C ALA A 211 -3.71 12.68 -6.96
N PHE A 212 -3.28 11.93 -5.95
CA PHE A 212 -4.17 11.11 -5.13
C PHE A 212 -5.16 11.94 -4.31
N GLY A 213 -4.74 13.10 -3.78
CA GLY A 213 -5.62 14.04 -3.10
C GLY A 213 -6.69 14.61 -4.02
N ILE A 214 -6.35 14.94 -5.27
CA ILE A 214 -7.32 15.39 -6.28
C ILE A 214 -8.31 14.26 -6.61
N ALA A 215 -7.82 13.05 -6.83
CA ALA A 215 -8.68 11.89 -7.06
C ALA A 215 -9.62 11.63 -5.87
N LEU A 216 -9.11 11.75 -4.64
CA LEU A 216 -9.89 11.60 -3.42
C LEU A 216 -10.98 12.67 -3.31
N PHE A 217 -10.67 13.92 -3.67
CA PHE A 217 -11.65 15.00 -3.69
C PHE A 217 -12.77 14.72 -4.70
N ILE A 218 -12.41 14.27 -5.91
CA ILE A 218 -13.38 13.87 -6.94
C ILE A 218 -14.28 12.73 -6.43
N ILE A 219 -13.68 11.70 -5.84
CA ILE A 219 -14.41 10.56 -5.28
C ILE A 219 -15.34 11.02 -4.16
N THR A 220 -14.90 11.92 -3.28
CA THR A 220 -15.66 12.40 -2.11
C THR A 220 -16.89 13.23 -2.50
N TYR A 221 -16.77 14.11 -3.49
CA TYR A 221 -17.87 15.03 -3.87
C TYR A 221 -18.75 14.52 -5.01
N ILE A 222 -18.31 13.49 -5.73
CA ILE A 222 -19.05 12.89 -6.84
C ILE A 222 -19.29 11.40 -6.52
N PRO A 223 -20.38 11.06 -5.78
CA PRO A 223 -20.71 9.69 -5.39
C PRO A 223 -20.84 8.73 -6.57
N TRP A 224 -21.13 9.27 -7.76
CA TRP A 224 -21.24 8.50 -9.00
C TRP A 224 -19.96 7.73 -9.34
N PHE A 225 -18.76 8.26 -9.04
CA PHE A 225 -17.50 7.53 -9.25
C PHE A 225 -17.32 6.35 -8.30
N SER A 226 -17.87 6.41 -7.09
CA SER A 226 -17.83 5.29 -6.15
C SER A 226 -18.91 4.24 -6.43
N LEU A 227 -20.08 4.66 -6.92
CA LEU A 227 -21.25 3.81 -7.08
C LEU A 227 -21.37 3.18 -8.48
N ALA A 228 -20.79 3.81 -9.52
CA ALA A 228 -20.89 3.31 -10.90
C ALA A 228 -19.75 2.35 -11.32
N LEU A 229 -18.68 2.26 -10.53
CA LEU A 229 -17.48 1.44 -10.80
C LEU A 229 -17.49 0.09 -10.05
N LEU A 230 -18.62 -0.24 -9.43
CA LEU A 230 -18.88 -1.48 -8.69
C LEU A 230 -19.75 -2.43 -9.51
#